data_AF-A0A246K0S1-F1
#
_entry.id   AF-A0A246K0S1-F1
#
_cell.length_a   1.000
_cell.length_b   1.000
_cell.length_c   1.000
_cell.angle_alpha   90.00
_cell.angle_beta   90.00
_cell.angle_gamma   90.00
#
_symmetry.space_group_name_H-M   'P 1'
#
loop_
_entity.id
_entity.type
_entity.pdbx_description
1 polymer ?
#
loop_
_entity_poly.entity_id
_entity_poly.type
_entity_poly.pdbx_seq_one_letter_code
_entity_poly.pdbx_strand_id
1 'polypeptide(L)'
;MSRILNVASVAAVGMTAATMLLLAEPGFASDLAADANLPALIAPSVETPVVAEQADLSIKADAPVDGIIENTDETPSPDSKPAPVTAESLAALVAATPRPADMDPELRCLAGTVYFESRGESLVGQLAVAHVVINRAQSGRFPKSLCGVVHQRSQFSFVRGGKMPAIREGAQWNNAIAIAQIARDGSWKNHAPGALFFHARYVSPGWRKTRIAQIDNHIFYR
;
A
#
# COMPACT_ATOMS: atom_id res chain seq x y z
N MET A 1 -23.56 -43.99 32.85
CA MET A 1 -22.40 -44.90 32.71
C MET A 1 -22.73 -45.90 31.63
N SER A 2 -22.00 -45.90 30.52
CA SER A 2 -21.62 -47.09 29.74
C SER A 2 -20.98 -46.64 28.43
N ARG A 3 -19.67 -46.87 28.37
CA ARG A 3 -18.83 -46.78 27.18
C ARG A 3 -18.95 -48.12 26.46
N ILE A 4 -19.26 -48.12 25.17
CA ILE A 4 -19.03 -49.28 24.31
C ILE A 4 -18.29 -48.78 23.06
N LEU A 5 -17.13 -49.39 22.88
CA LEU A 5 -16.13 -49.19 21.85
C LEU A 5 -16.67 -49.68 20.50
N ASN A 6 -16.31 -49.00 19.41
CA ASN A 6 -16.22 -49.65 18.10
C ASN A 6 -14.82 -49.44 17.53
N VAL A 7 -14.31 -50.57 17.05
CA VAL A 7 -12.93 -50.90 16.69
C VAL A 7 -12.65 -50.52 15.24
N ALA A 8 -11.39 -50.15 15.02
CA ALA A 8 -10.56 -50.19 13.81
C ALA A 8 -11.19 -50.41 12.42
N SER A 9 -10.73 -49.61 11.46
CA SER A 9 -10.53 -50.05 10.09
C SER A 9 -9.13 -49.66 9.64
N VAL A 10 -8.38 -50.70 9.28
CA VAL A 10 -7.02 -50.71 8.73
C VAL A 10 -7.12 -50.89 7.21
N ALA A 11 -6.03 -50.56 6.51
CA ALA A 11 -5.65 -50.91 5.13
C ALA A 11 -5.87 -49.78 4.10
N ALA A 12 -4.84 -49.11 3.59
CA ALA A 12 -3.74 -49.56 2.70
C ALA A 12 -4.11 -49.45 1.21
N VAL A 13 -3.07 -49.48 0.36
CA VAL A 13 -3.05 -49.31 -1.12
C VAL A 13 -2.83 -47.85 -1.53
N GLY A 14 -1.81 -47.47 -2.30
CA GLY A 14 -0.83 -48.22 -3.09
C GLY A 14 -0.32 -47.31 -4.20
N MET A 15 0.96 -47.42 -4.52
CA MET A 15 1.68 -46.70 -5.57
C MET A 15 1.00 -46.75 -6.95
N THR A 16 1.07 -45.66 -7.71
CA THR A 16 1.41 -45.70 -9.15
C THR A 16 2.10 -44.40 -9.57
N ALA A 17 3.42 -44.50 -9.78
CA ALA A 17 4.16 -43.66 -10.71
C ALA A 17 3.99 -44.26 -12.11
N ALA A 18 3.84 -43.42 -13.15
CA ALA A 18 4.48 -43.54 -14.46
C ALA A 18 3.79 -42.69 -15.54
N THR A 19 4.64 -41.99 -16.31
CA THR A 19 4.57 -41.76 -17.76
C THR A 19 3.40 -40.97 -18.36
N MET A 20 3.70 -39.76 -18.82
CA MET A 20 3.61 -39.43 -20.26
C MET A 20 4.58 -38.29 -20.61
N LEU A 21 5.64 -38.69 -21.31
CA LEU A 21 6.60 -37.83 -22.02
C LEU A 21 6.10 -37.66 -23.46
N LEU A 22 6.39 -36.50 -24.05
CA LEU A 22 6.48 -36.22 -25.50
C LEU A 22 5.18 -36.09 -26.30
N LEU A 23 4.80 -34.83 -26.57
CA LEU A 23 4.69 -34.31 -27.95
C LEU A 23 5.06 -32.81 -27.90
N ALA A 24 6.35 -32.52 -28.10
CA ALA A 24 6.82 -31.18 -28.46
C ALA A 24 6.92 -31.16 -29.98
N GLU A 25 6.08 -30.37 -30.64
CA GLU A 25 6.28 -30.05 -32.06
C GLU A 25 7.14 -28.79 -32.19
N PRO A 26 8.18 -28.80 -33.05
CA PRO A 26 8.89 -27.58 -33.40
C PRO A 26 7.99 -26.74 -34.31
N GLY A 27 7.59 -25.56 -33.84
CA GLY A 27 6.96 -24.55 -34.67
C GLY A 27 7.93 -24.10 -35.76
N PHE A 28 7.59 -24.37 -37.01
CA PHE A 28 8.28 -23.85 -38.18
C PHE A 28 8.22 -22.32 -38.18
N ALA A 29 9.40 -21.68 -38.14
CA ALA A 29 9.56 -20.29 -38.50
C ALA A 29 9.61 -20.21 -40.03
N SER A 30 8.55 -19.69 -40.65
CA SER A 30 8.58 -19.28 -42.04
C SER A 30 8.93 -17.79 -42.11
N ASP A 31 10.06 -17.52 -42.75
CA ASP A 31 10.40 -16.22 -43.33
C ASP A 31 9.24 -15.73 -44.20
N LEU A 32 8.67 -14.59 -43.82
CA LEU A 32 7.93 -13.71 -44.72
C LEU A 32 8.66 -12.38 -44.73
N ALA A 33 9.67 -12.33 -45.61
CA ALA A 33 10.06 -11.09 -46.25
C ALA A 33 8.82 -10.52 -46.93
N ALA A 34 8.21 -9.53 -46.29
CA ALA A 34 7.29 -8.62 -46.95
C ALA A 34 8.06 -7.32 -47.18
N ASP A 35 8.42 -7.09 -48.43
CA ASP A 35 8.89 -5.81 -48.97
C ASP A 35 7.88 -4.71 -48.60
N ALA A 36 8.12 -4.04 -47.48
CA ALA A 36 7.46 -2.80 -47.13
C ALA A 36 8.15 -1.66 -47.90
N ASN A 37 7.77 -1.49 -49.16
CA ASN A 37 8.08 -0.30 -49.92
C ASN A 37 7.22 0.86 -49.37
N LEU A 38 7.70 1.50 -48.29
CA LEU A 38 7.08 2.68 -47.71
C LEU A 38 7.41 3.91 -48.57
N PRO A 39 6.42 4.65 -49.09
CA PRO A 39 6.69 5.96 -49.68
C PRO A 39 7.11 6.93 -48.57
N ALA A 40 8.21 7.65 -48.79
CA ALA A 40 8.65 8.72 -47.93
C ALA A 40 7.57 9.81 -47.85
N LEU A 41 6.93 9.95 -46.68
CA LEU A 41 6.08 11.08 -46.34
C LEU A 41 6.97 12.32 -46.20
N ILE A 42 7.06 13.10 -47.27
CA ILE A 42 7.60 14.46 -47.26
C ILE A 42 6.54 15.34 -46.57
N ALA A 43 6.82 15.77 -45.34
CA ALA A 43 6.03 16.79 -44.68
C ALA A 43 6.37 18.17 -45.31
N PRO A 44 5.37 19.00 -45.66
CA PRO A 44 5.64 20.35 -46.12
C PRO A 44 6.12 21.21 -44.94
N SER A 45 7.30 21.80 -45.09
CA SER A 45 7.78 22.90 -44.24
C SER A 45 6.82 24.08 -44.39
N VAL A 46 6.05 24.37 -43.35
CA VAL A 46 5.26 25.60 -43.25
C VAL A 46 6.20 26.70 -42.76
N GLU A 47 6.58 27.59 -43.67
CA GLU A 47 7.19 28.88 -43.34
C GLU A 47 6.15 29.72 -42.59
N THR A 48 6.33 29.87 -41.27
CA THR A 48 5.65 30.90 -40.50
C THR A 48 6.42 32.21 -40.63
N PRO A 49 5.79 33.32 -41.05
CA PRO A 49 6.44 34.61 -41.09
C PRO A 49 6.64 35.13 -39.66
N VAL A 50 7.85 35.62 -39.40
CA VAL A 50 8.25 36.29 -38.18
C VAL A 50 7.54 37.65 -38.12
N VAL A 51 6.59 37.80 -37.22
CA VAL A 51 6.09 39.12 -36.80
C VAL A 51 6.58 39.34 -35.37
N ALA A 52 7.54 40.27 -35.26
CA ALA A 52 7.97 40.82 -34.00
C ALA A 52 6.92 41.82 -33.52
N GLU A 53 6.29 41.55 -32.38
CA GLU A 53 5.47 42.51 -31.65
C GLU A 53 6.12 42.72 -30.28
N GLN A 54 6.66 43.92 -30.08
CA GLN A 54 7.22 44.39 -28.83
C GLN A 54 6.06 44.71 -27.86
N ALA A 55 6.02 44.04 -26.71
CA ALA A 55 5.11 44.40 -25.63
C ALA A 55 5.90 45.05 -24.50
N ASP A 56 5.56 46.32 -24.32
CA ASP A 56 6.08 47.35 -23.45
C ASP A 56 5.93 47.04 -21.95
N LEU A 57 6.96 47.40 -21.18
CA LEU A 57 7.02 47.32 -19.73
C LEU A 57 6.48 48.64 -19.16
N SER A 58 5.24 48.64 -18.68
CA SER A 58 4.75 49.71 -17.80
C SER A 58 3.65 49.22 -16.86
N ILE A 59 4.03 48.95 -15.61
CA ILE A 59 3.11 48.98 -14.48
C ILE A 59 3.65 50.02 -13.50
N LYS A 60 2.96 51.16 -13.44
CA LYS A 60 3.10 52.15 -12.35
C LYS A 60 2.21 51.73 -11.18
N ALA A 61 2.78 51.94 -9.99
CA ALA A 61 2.24 51.63 -8.69
C ALA A 61 1.10 52.57 -8.26
N ASP A 62 0.21 52.06 -7.40
CA ASP A 62 -0.34 52.79 -6.27
C ASP A 62 -0.60 51.81 -5.11
N ALA A 63 -0.16 52.22 -3.91
CA ALA A 63 -0.38 51.57 -2.61
C ALA A 63 -1.54 52.30 -1.87
N PRO A 64 -1.81 52.12 -0.56
CA PRO A 64 -1.49 51.05 0.39
C PRO A 64 -2.74 50.54 1.16
N VAL A 65 -2.66 49.37 1.82
CA VAL A 65 -3.56 49.03 2.94
C VAL A 65 -2.72 48.51 4.09
N ASP A 66 -2.75 49.27 5.18
CA ASP A 66 -2.14 49.00 6.48
C ASP A 66 -2.68 47.70 7.11
N GLY A 67 -1.81 46.95 7.77
CA GLY A 67 -2.17 45.73 8.49
C GLY A 67 -1.00 45.08 9.22
N ILE A 68 -0.47 45.77 10.23
CA ILE A 68 0.05 45.27 11.51
C ILE A 68 0.83 43.93 11.45
N ILE A 69 2.17 44.01 11.43
CA ILE A 69 3.05 42.91 11.88
C ILE A 69 3.53 43.26 13.28
N GLU A 70 3.04 42.52 14.27
CA GLU A 70 3.58 42.48 15.62
C GLU A 70 4.78 41.51 15.60
N ASN A 71 5.99 42.07 15.55
CA ASN A 71 7.21 41.32 15.78
C ASN A 71 7.32 41.05 17.29
N THR A 72 6.94 39.85 17.71
CA THR A 72 7.37 39.32 19.01
C THR A 72 8.70 38.61 18.82
N ASP A 73 9.74 39.34 19.18
CA ASP A 73 11.10 38.85 19.42
C ASP A 73 11.05 37.88 20.61
N GLU A 74 11.07 36.57 20.35
CA GLU A 74 11.25 35.56 21.40
C GLU A 74 12.51 34.75 21.12
N THR A 75 13.58 35.21 21.77
CA THR A 75 14.85 34.48 21.89
C THR A 75 14.62 33.23 22.76
N PRO A 76 14.90 31.99 22.30
CA PRO A 76 14.71 30.82 23.15
C PRO A 76 15.85 30.72 24.17
N SER A 77 15.48 30.65 25.45
CA SER A 77 16.39 30.38 26.57
C SER A 77 16.95 28.95 26.50
N PRO A 78 18.22 28.71 26.89
CA PRO A 78 18.90 27.42 26.70
C PRO A 78 18.77 26.53 27.94
N ASP A 79 17.56 26.29 28.43
CA ASP A 79 17.34 25.37 29.55
C ASP A 79 15.93 24.77 29.47
N SER A 80 15.76 23.83 28.56
CA SER A 80 14.61 22.93 28.59
C SER A 80 15.06 21.52 28.27
N LYS A 81 15.18 20.73 29.34
CA LYS A 81 15.31 19.27 29.33
C LYS A 81 14.26 18.67 28.36
N PRO A 82 14.61 17.69 27.50
CA PRO A 82 13.67 17.21 26.49
C PRO A 82 12.47 16.51 27.15
N ALA A 83 11.29 17.10 26.98
CA ALA A 83 10.03 16.39 27.17
C ALA A 83 9.84 15.39 26.01
N PRO A 84 9.15 14.25 26.20
CA PRO A 84 8.90 13.31 25.12
C PRO A 84 8.08 14.02 24.03
N VAL A 85 8.63 14.11 22.83
CA VAL A 85 7.99 14.70 21.66
C VAL A 85 6.73 13.93 21.31
N THR A 86 5.57 14.38 21.79
CA THR A 86 4.29 13.93 21.24
C THR A 86 4.21 14.49 19.83
N ALA A 87 4.34 13.64 18.82
CA ALA A 87 4.29 14.08 17.43
C ALA A 87 2.98 14.83 17.14
N GLU A 88 3.09 16.10 16.74
CA GLU A 88 1.95 17.00 16.50
C GLU A 88 1.10 16.57 15.28
N SER A 89 1.66 15.73 14.40
CA SER A 89 0.97 15.16 13.24
C SER A 89 1.42 13.72 12.97
N LEU A 90 0.58 12.94 12.26
CA LEU A 90 0.95 11.58 11.84
C LEU A 90 2.18 11.59 10.94
N ALA A 91 2.35 12.62 10.10
CA ALA A 91 3.52 12.76 9.26
C ALA A 91 4.80 12.97 10.07
N ALA A 92 4.75 13.83 11.10
CA ALA A 92 5.86 14.01 12.03
C ALA A 92 6.18 12.70 12.79
N LEU A 93 5.16 11.96 13.21
CA LEU A 93 5.34 10.67 13.88
C LEU A 93 5.99 9.62 12.96
N VAL A 94 5.55 9.54 11.70
CA VAL A 94 6.14 8.64 10.70
C VAL A 94 7.60 9.02 10.43
N ALA A 95 7.91 10.30 10.30
CA ALA A 95 9.27 10.79 10.09
C ALA A 95 10.18 10.54 11.30
N ALA A 96 9.63 10.63 12.52
CA ALA A 96 10.35 10.39 13.76
C ALA A 96 10.49 8.90 14.13
N THR A 97 9.66 8.02 13.57
CA THR A 97 9.70 6.58 13.82
C THR A 97 10.89 5.95 13.07
N PRO A 98 11.95 5.50 13.77
CA PRO A 98 13.09 4.89 13.10
C PRO A 98 12.71 3.51 12.52
N ARG A 99 13.44 3.11 11.48
CA ARG A 99 13.41 1.72 11.01
C ARG A 99 14.13 0.84 12.05
N PRO A 100 13.54 -0.25 12.53
CA PRO A 100 14.24 -1.16 13.44
C PRO A 100 15.41 -1.83 12.72
N ALA A 101 16.53 -2.01 13.42
CA ALA A 101 17.68 -2.73 12.90
C ALA A 101 17.32 -4.19 12.56
N ASP A 102 16.58 -4.82 13.48
CA ASP A 102 16.01 -6.15 13.31
C ASP A 102 14.48 -6.06 13.28
N MET A 103 13.90 -6.31 12.12
CA MET A 103 12.45 -6.33 11.95
C MET A 103 11.92 -7.75 12.12
N ASP A 104 11.12 -7.98 13.16
CA ASP A 104 10.50 -9.29 13.37
C ASP A 104 9.53 -9.67 12.22
N PRO A 105 9.27 -10.97 12.01
CA PRO A 105 8.44 -11.42 10.90
C PRO A 105 7.02 -10.85 10.91
N GLU A 106 6.41 -10.68 12.08
CA GLU A 106 5.03 -10.18 12.21
C GLU A 106 4.95 -8.71 11.78
N LEU A 107 5.93 -7.89 12.20
CA LEU A 107 6.06 -6.51 11.73
C LEU A 107 6.30 -6.44 10.22
N ARG A 108 7.14 -7.34 9.68
CA ARG A 108 7.40 -7.42 8.23
C ARG A 108 6.13 -7.77 7.44
N CYS A 109 5.32 -8.71 7.93
CA CYS A 109 4.04 -9.07 7.30
C CYS A 109 3.08 -7.88 7.30
N LEU A 110 2.94 -7.19 8.44
CA LEU A 110 2.07 -6.03 8.56
C LEU A 110 2.51 -4.88 7.64
N ALA A 111 3.80 -4.52 7.67
CA ALA A 111 4.36 -3.49 6.79
C ALA A 111 4.20 -3.87 5.32
N GLY A 112 4.43 -5.13 4.97
CA GLY A 112 4.24 -5.64 3.61
C GLY A 112 2.81 -5.44 3.11
N THR A 113 1.81 -5.74 3.93
CA THR A 113 0.41 -5.45 3.61
C THR A 113 0.17 -3.95 3.40
N VAL A 114 0.66 -3.09 4.30
CA VAL A 114 0.53 -1.64 4.14
C VAL A 114 1.14 -1.17 2.81
N TYR A 115 2.32 -1.68 2.47
CA TYR A 115 3.00 -1.34 1.23
C TYR A 115 2.22 -1.77 0.00
N PHE A 116 1.80 -3.03 -0.10
CA PHE A 116 1.15 -3.53 -1.31
C PHE A 116 -0.29 -3.06 -1.47
N GLU A 117 -1.03 -2.84 -0.38
CA GLU A 117 -2.43 -2.43 -0.44
C GLU A 117 -2.60 -0.90 -0.46
N SER A 118 -1.61 -0.14 0.05
CA SER A 118 -1.85 1.28 0.34
C SER A 118 -0.67 2.23 0.22
N ARG A 119 0.49 1.84 -0.35
CA ARG A 119 1.64 2.76 -0.49
C ARG A 119 1.37 4.07 -1.25
N GLY A 120 0.32 4.11 -2.07
CA GLY A 120 -0.12 5.30 -2.81
C GLY A 120 -1.21 6.11 -2.11
N GLU A 121 -1.72 5.62 -0.98
CA GLU A 121 -2.74 6.29 -0.17
C GLU A 121 -2.09 7.25 0.85
N SER A 122 -2.90 8.09 1.49
CA SER A 122 -2.43 8.93 2.59
C SER A 122 -1.88 8.08 3.75
N LEU A 123 -1.09 8.69 4.64
CA LEU A 123 -0.62 8.01 5.86
C LEU A 123 -1.79 7.50 6.72
N VAL A 124 -2.93 8.20 6.69
CA VAL A 124 -4.16 7.78 7.38
C VAL A 124 -4.77 6.55 6.72
N GLY A 125 -4.81 6.50 5.38
CA GLY A 125 -5.27 5.33 4.62
C GLY A 125 -4.39 4.10 4.87
N GLN A 126 -3.07 4.29 4.87
CA GLN A 126 -2.10 3.25 5.21
C GLN A 126 -2.29 2.70 6.63
N LEU A 127 -2.50 3.60 7.60
CA LEU A 127 -2.76 3.23 8.99
C LEU A 127 -4.09 2.45 9.13
N ALA A 128 -5.12 2.83 8.38
CA ALA A 128 -6.40 2.13 8.39
C ALA A 128 -6.29 0.70 7.86
N VAL A 129 -5.50 0.47 6.79
CA VAL A 129 -5.19 -0.88 6.29
C VAL A 129 -4.44 -1.71 7.34
N ALA A 130 -3.43 -1.13 7.99
CA ALA A 130 -2.69 -1.81 9.06
C ALA A 130 -3.63 -2.28 10.19
N HIS A 131 -4.54 -1.40 10.64
CA HIS A 131 -5.51 -1.72 11.67
C HIS A 131 -6.48 -2.84 11.26
N VAL A 132 -6.84 -2.99 9.98
CA VAL A 132 -7.67 -4.13 9.55
C VAL A 132 -6.96 -5.46 9.83
N VAL A 133 -5.66 -5.55 9.54
CA VAL A 133 -4.87 -6.77 9.79
C VAL A 133 -4.80 -7.07 11.30
N ILE A 134 -4.53 -6.05 12.11
CA ILE A 134 -4.48 -6.16 13.57
C ILE A 134 -5.85 -6.59 14.13
N ASN A 135 -6.93 -5.92 13.71
CA ASN A 135 -8.29 -6.25 14.12
C ASN A 135 -8.66 -7.69 13.76
N ARG A 136 -8.26 -8.16 12.56
CA ARG A 136 -8.46 -9.56 12.15
C ARG A 136 -7.77 -10.52 13.11
N ALA A 137 -6.48 -10.31 13.39
CA ALA A 137 -5.71 -11.15 14.30
C ALA A 137 -6.30 -11.19 15.72
N GLN A 138 -6.89 -10.08 16.17
CA GLN A 138 -7.51 -9.96 17.49
C GLN A 138 -8.97 -10.45 17.56
N SER A 139 -9.66 -10.57 16.43
CA SER A 139 -11.11 -10.83 16.40
C SER A 139 -11.55 -12.26 16.76
N GLY A 140 -10.62 -13.22 16.78
CA GLY A 140 -10.93 -14.65 16.90
C GLY A 140 -11.59 -15.28 15.66
N ARG A 141 -11.88 -14.50 14.61
CA ARG A 141 -12.49 -14.97 13.34
C ARG A 141 -11.45 -15.27 12.25
N PHE A 142 -10.23 -14.80 12.43
CA PHE A 142 -9.10 -14.95 11.52
C PHE A 142 -7.92 -15.59 12.28
N PRO A 143 -6.84 -16.00 11.59
CA PRO A 143 -5.63 -16.47 12.26
C PRO A 143 -5.13 -15.46 13.31
N LYS A 144 -4.56 -15.96 14.41
CA LYS A 144 -4.21 -15.15 15.58
C LYS A 144 -2.95 -14.28 15.40
N SER A 145 -2.14 -14.56 14.38
CA SER A 145 -0.93 -13.80 14.06
C SER A 145 -1.13 -12.92 12.83
N LEU A 146 -0.42 -11.81 12.76
CA LEU A 146 -0.43 -10.89 11.62
C LEU A 146 0.04 -11.63 10.37
N CYS A 147 1.14 -12.38 10.45
CA CYS A 147 1.59 -13.20 9.31
C CYS A 147 0.57 -14.26 8.91
N GLY A 148 -0.16 -14.83 9.87
CA GLY A 148 -1.24 -15.78 9.61
C GLY A 148 -2.39 -15.12 8.84
N VAL A 149 -2.79 -13.91 9.22
CA VAL A 149 -3.80 -13.12 8.50
C VAL A 149 -3.33 -12.77 7.08
N VAL A 150 -2.08 -12.32 6.94
CA VAL A 150 -1.52 -11.88 5.65
C VAL A 150 -1.38 -13.05 4.68
N HIS A 151 -0.87 -14.20 5.13
CA HIS A 151 -0.70 -15.37 4.29
C HIS A 151 -1.94 -16.27 4.20
N GLN A 152 -3.07 -15.88 4.82
CA GLN A 152 -4.31 -16.61 4.67
C GLN A 152 -4.73 -16.59 3.19
N ARG A 153 -5.08 -17.79 2.69
CA ARG A 153 -5.37 -18.00 1.27
C ARG A 153 -6.45 -17.03 0.77
N SER A 154 -6.13 -16.38 -0.36
CA SER A 154 -7.02 -15.46 -1.08
C SER A 154 -7.47 -14.22 -0.28
N GLN A 155 -6.78 -13.85 0.81
CA GLN A 155 -7.10 -12.62 1.55
C GLN A 155 -6.46 -11.37 0.94
N PHE A 156 -5.23 -11.50 0.46
CA PHE A 156 -4.47 -10.40 -0.13
C PHE A 156 -3.94 -10.80 -1.50
N SER A 157 -4.24 -10.00 -2.52
CA SER A 157 -3.99 -10.34 -3.93
C SER A 157 -2.50 -10.43 -4.28
N PHE A 158 -1.65 -9.73 -3.53
CA PHE A 158 -0.21 -9.77 -3.73
C PHE A 158 0.42 -11.09 -3.24
N VAL A 159 -0.23 -11.83 -2.34
CA VAL A 159 0.30 -13.10 -1.84
C VAL A 159 0.03 -14.21 -2.86
N ARG A 160 1.11 -14.71 -3.48
CA ARG A 160 1.05 -15.78 -4.49
C ARG A 160 1.75 -17.02 -3.98
N GLY A 161 1.07 -18.17 -4.05
CA GLY A 161 1.63 -19.44 -3.54
C GLY A 161 2.02 -19.40 -2.06
N GLY A 162 1.31 -18.60 -1.24
CA GLY A 162 1.61 -18.43 0.18
C GLY A 162 2.84 -17.56 0.46
N LYS A 163 3.41 -16.88 -0.54
CA LYS A 163 4.58 -16.02 -0.40
C LYS A 163 4.25 -14.58 -0.78
N MET A 164 4.80 -13.65 -0.01
CA MET A 164 4.81 -12.22 -0.32
C MET A 164 5.91 -11.93 -1.36
N PRO A 165 5.64 -11.08 -2.38
CA PRO A 165 6.63 -10.73 -3.40
C PRO A 165 7.71 -9.81 -2.82
N ALA A 166 8.80 -9.65 -3.58
CA ALA A 166 9.88 -8.75 -3.19
C ALA A 166 9.38 -7.30 -3.10
N ILE A 167 9.84 -6.60 -2.07
CA ILE A 167 9.50 -5.19 -1.82
C ILE A 167 10.67 -4.34 -2.30
N ARG A 168 10.34 -3.26 -3.01
CA ARG A 168 11.33 -2.27 -3.44
C ARG A 168 11.66 -1.34 -2.29
N GLU A 169 12.94 -1.25 -1.95
CA GLU A 169 13.43 -0.30 -0.94
C GLU A 169 13.19 1.16 -1.37
N GLY A 170 13.01 2.04 -0.39
CA GLY A 170 12.79 3.48 -0.58
C GLY A 170 11.73 4.07 0.34
N ALA A 171 11.37 5.34 0.10
CA ALA A 171 10.49 6.12 0.97
C ALA A 171 9.14 5.46 1.26
N GLN A 172 8.47 4.91 0.23
CA GLN A 172 7.18 4.23 0.41
C GLN A 172 7.28 3.00 1.32
N TRP A 173 8.41 2.27 1.24
CA TRP A 173 8.63 1.12 2.10
C TRP A 173 8.99 1.54 3.53
N ASN A 174 9.80 2.59 3.70
CA ASN A 174 10.09 3.18 5.00
C ASN A 174 8.80 3.69 5.68
N ASN A 175 7.93 4.36 4.94
CA ASN A 175 6.63 4.81 5.44
C ASN A 175 5.76 3.62 5.87
N ALA A 176 5.70 2.56 5.07
CA ALA A 176 4.92 1.37 5.42
C ALA A 176 5.43 0.69 6.70
N ILE A 177 6.75 0.65 6.92
CA ILE A 177 7.35 0.14 8.15
C ILE A 177 7.01 1.02 9.35
N ALA A 178 7.17 2.34 9.21
CA ALA A 178 6.82 3.30 10.27
C ALA A 178 5.33 3.22 10.65
N ILE A 179 4.44 3.18 9.66
CA ILE A 179 3.00 3.01 9.87
C ILE A 179 2.67 1.68 10.55
N ALA A 180 3.33 0.59 10.16
CA ALA A 180 3.11 -0.70 10.80
C ALA A 180 3.53 -0.70 12.28
N GLN A 181 4.63 -0.02 12.63
CA GLN A 181 5.04 0.18 14.03
C GLN A 181 4.00 1.02 14.78
N ILE A 182 3.62 2.18 14.23
CA ILE A 182 2.63 3.09 14.84
C ILE A 182 1.29 2.37 15.08
N ALA A 183 0.82 1.57 14.12
CA ALA A 183 -0.41 0.79 14.23
C ALA A 183 -0.30 -0.29 15.32
N ARG A 184 0.81 -1.03 15.34
CA ARG A 184 1.04 -2.13 16.30
C ARG A 184 1.16 -1.60 17.74
N ASP A 185 1.80 -0.46 17.91
CA ASP A 185 2.01 0.17 19.21
C ASP A 185 0.77 0.96 19.67
N GLY A 186 -0.21 1.17 18.78
CA GLY A 186 -1.42 1.94 19.07
C GLY A 186 -1.12 3.42 19.34
N SER A 187 -0.02 3.95 18.80
CA SER A 187 0.48 5.31 19.10
C SER A 187 -0.19 6.42 18.27
N TRP A 188 -1.21 6.08 17.48
CA TRP A 188 -2.05 7.04 16.77
C TRP A 188 -3.51 6.60 16.72
N LYS A 189 -4.44 7.56 16.58
CA LYS A 189 -5.88 7.29 16.49
C LYS A 189 -6.24 6.42 15.28
N ASN A 190 -7.16 5.47 15.47
CA ASN A 190 -7.68 4.63 14.40
C ASN A 190 -8.90 5.29 13.73
N HIS A 191 -8.80 5.56 12.43
CA HIS A 191 -9.86 6.18 11.62
C HIS A 191 -10.90 5.18 11.04
N ALA A 192 -10.68 3.88 11.20
CA ALA A 192 -11.61 2.81 10.82
C ALA A 192 -11.78 1.78 11.97
N PRO A 193 -12.30 2.21 13.13
CA PRO A 193 -12.31 1.40 14.35
C PRO A 193 -13.11 0.09 14.21
N GLY A 194 -12.44 -1.03 14.45
CA GLY A 194 -13.01 -2.38 14.34
C GLY A 194 -13.45 -2.77 12.93
N ALA A 195 -12.89 -2.14 11.89
CA ALA A 195 -13.02 -2.63 10.52
C ALA A 195 -12.27 -3.96 10.36
N LEU A 196 -12.92 -4.94 9.73
CA LEU A 196 -12.36 -6.26 9.44
C LEU A 196 -12.22 -6.50 7.93
N PHE A 197 -12.77 -5.61 7.11
CA PHE A 197 -12.75 -5.74 5.67
C PHE A 197 -12.62 -4.37 5.02
N PHE A 198 -12.07 -4.34 3.81
CA PHE A 198 -12.06 -3.16 2.96
C PHE A 198 -12.10 -3.57 1.49
N HIS A 199 -12.47 -2.64 0.61
CA HIS A 199 -12.24 -2.76 -0.83
C HIS A 199 -11.96 -1.39 -1.43
N ALA A 200 -11.38 -1.37 -2.62
CA ALA A 200 -11.20 -0.16 -3.40
C ALA A 200 -12.56 0.40 -3.85
N ARG A 201 -12.73 1.74 -3.84
CA ARG A 201 -13.99 2.43 -4.16
C ARG A 201 -14.54 2.12 -5.54
N TYR A 202 -13.68 1.77 -6.48
CA TYR A 202 -14.05 1.40 -7.85
C TYR A 202 -14.53 -0.06 -8.00
N VAL A 203 -14.55 -0.86 -6.93
CA VAL A 203 -15.05 -2.24 -6.90
C VAL A 203 -16.41 -2.29 -6.21
N SER A 204 -17.35 -3.08 -6.75
CA SER A 204 -18.68 -3.29 -6.18
C SER A 204 -18.89 -4.76 -5.77
N PRO A 205 -18.43 -5.18 -4.58
CA PRO A 205 -18.65 -6.52 -4.06
C PRO A 205 -20.13 -6.76 -3.66
N GLY A 206 -20.68 -7.94 -3.98
CA GLY A 206 -22.08 -8.32 -3.67
C GLY A 206 -22.39 -8.67 -2.21
N TRP A 207 -21.50 -8.36 -1.28
CA TRP A 207 -21.66 -8.62 0.14
C TRP A 207 -22.56 -7.57 0.85
N ARG A 208 -23.15 -7.93 2.00
CA ARG A 208 -23.96 -7.01 2.82
C ARG A 208 -23.28 -6.78 4.17
N LYS A 209 -22.26 -5.93 4.18
CA LYS A 209 -21.49 -5.56 5.40
C LYS A 209 -21.80 -4.15 5.85
N THR A 210 -21.56 -3.87 7.14
CA THR A 210 -21.79 -2.53 7.69
C THR A 210 -20.61 -1.65 7.33
N ARG A 211 -20.84 -0.57 6.58
CA ARG A 211 -19.79 0.42 6.26
C ARG A 211 -19.40 1.18 7.53
N ILE A 212 -18.09 1.28 7.79
CA ILE A 212 -17.52 1.96 8.96
C ILE A 212 -16.94 3.31 8.57
N ALA A 213 -16.17 3.34 7.48
CA ALA A 213 -15.49 4.55 7.02
C ALA A 213 -15.22 4.47 5.52
N GLN A 214 -14.97 5.61 4.91
CA GLN A 214 -14.33 5.73 3.60
C GLN A 214 -13.12 6.64 3.78
N ILE A 215 -11.93 6.14 3.44
CA ILE A 215 -10.65 6.85 3.57
C ILE A 215 -9.93 6.65 2.26
N ASP A 216 -9.59 7.76 1.60
CA ASP A 216 -8.95 7.78 0.29
C ASP A 216 -9.70 6.90 -0.74
N ASN A 217 -9.02 5.94 -1.35
CA ASN A 217 -9.60 5.02 -2.31
C ASN A 217 -10.21 3.76 -1.65
N HIS A 218 -10.27 3.66 -0.33
CA HIS A 218 -10.77 2.49 0.39
C HIS A 218 -12.09 2.75 1.12
N ILE A 219 -12.99 1.76 1.08
CA ILE A 219 -14.19 1.70 1.91
C ILE A 219 -14.01 0.56 2.91
N PHE A 220 -14.18 0.85 4.20
CA PHE A 220 -13.95 -0.06 5.32
C PHE A 220 -15.27 -0.56 5.93
N TYR A 221 -15.27 -1.80 6.40
CA TYR A 221 -16.47 -2.50 6.84
C TYR A 221 -16.27 -3.38 8.09
N ARG A 222 -17.36 -3.64 8.80
CA ARG A 222 -17.50 -4.65 9.86
C ARG A 222 -18.47 -5.76 9.45
#